data_AF-A0A6I0DZP0-F1
#
_entry.id   AF-A0A6I0DZP0-F1
#
_cell.length_a   1.000
_cell.length_b   1.000
_cell.length_c   1.000
_cell.angle_alpha   90.00
_cell.angle_beta   90.00
_cell.angle_gamma   90.00
#
_symmetry.space_group_name_H-M   'P 1'
#
loop_
_entity.id
_entity.type
_entity.pdbx_description
1 polymer ?
#
loop_
_entity_poly.entity_id
_entity_poly.type
_entity_poly.pdbx_seq_one_letter_code
_entity_poly.pdbx_strand_id
1 'polypeptide(L)'
;MKRLKQLFYNFLSSGIRGSLIYEDVRKATLINLFALCGIAYLLFYSHRMWMLGDPKLSLIYIYCIAVIILMQIYLRLRRRIQFVSHILAIGLISLELFFLFRNGSTDLKLTSYYVFPGIYWYYIFPPFSIFMLGRKVGSFYNIALIGFTIFFFSTDYFDGHLYDREFKVRLLSVYSAIFFFSFFFESVRKITFSAFEKTYSKKIQY
;
A
#
# COMPACT_ATOMS: atom_id res chain seq x y z
N MET A 1 -32.32 2.32 -1.47
CA MET A 1 -31.10 2.78 -0.75
C MET A 1 -30.62 1.86 0.37
N LYS A 2 -31.47 1.37 1.31
CA LYS A 2 -31.00 0.54 2.45
C LYS A 2 -30.27 -0.75 2.03
N ARG A 3 -30.79 -1.50 1.03
CA ARG A 3 -30.14 -2.72 0.50
C ARG A 3 -28.78 -2.45 -0.15
N LEU A 4 -28.63 -1.35 -0.89
CA LEU A 4 -27.36 -0.98 -1.54
C LEU A 4 -26.27 -0.66 -0.51
N LYS A 5 -26.63 0.11 0.53
CA LYS A 5 -25.72 0.40 1.66
C LYS A 5 -25.28 -0.88 2.37
N GLN A 6 -26.20 -1.82 2.54
CA GLN A 6 -25.92 -3.09 3.22
C GLN A 6 -25.04 -4.03 2.38
N LEU A 7 -25.25 -4.09 1.07
CA LEU A 7 -24.39 -4.82 0.12
C LEU A 7 -22.99 -4.21 0.08
N PHE A 8 -22.88 -2.89 0.02
CA PHE A 8 -21.59 -2.18 0.04
C PHE A 8 -20.85 -2.40 1.36
N TYR A 9 -21.55 -2.34 2.49
CA TYR A 9 -20.97 -2.66 3.80
C TYR A 9 -20.51 -4.11 3.90
N ASN A 10 -21.31 -5.06 3.40
CA ASN A 10 -20.94 -6.48 3.40
C ASN A 10 -19.73 -6.77 2.50
N PHE A 11 -19.62 -6.05 1.37
CA PHE A 11 -18.45 -6.11 0.50
C PHE A 11 -17.20 -5.57 1.21
N LEU A 12 -17.29 -4.39 1.83
CA LEU A 12 -16.18 -3.76 2.55
C LEU A 12 -15.74 -4.54 3.80
N SER A 13 -16.69 -5.09 4.56
CA SER A 13 -16.39 -5.84 5.78
C SER A 13 -16.00 -7.31 5.54
N SER A 14 -15.96 -7.77 4.28
CA SER A 14 -15.80 -9.19 3.92
C SER A 14 -16.78 -10.13 4.66
N GLY A 15 -17.96 -9.63 5.01
CA GLY A 15 -18.97 -10.38 5.77
C GLY A 15 -18.60 -10.66 7.23
N ILE A 16 -17.58 -9.99 7.79
CA ILE A 16 -17.30 -10.04 9.24
C ILE A 16 -18.36 -9.21 9.95
N ARG A 17 -19.13 -9.86 10.83
CA ARG A 17 -20.15 -9.18 11.65
C ARG A 17 -19.46 -8.42 12.77
N GLY A 18 -19.75 -7.12 12.88
CA GLY A 18 -19.19 -6.23 13.90
C GLY A 18 -19.21 -4.79 13.41
N SER A 19 -19.06 -3.84 14.32
CA SER A 19 -18.82 -2.44 13.96
C SER A 19 -17.35 -2.21 13.60
N LEU A 20 -17.04 -1.10 12.94
CA LEU A 20 -15.66 -0.65 12.65
C LEU A 20 -14.80 -0.42 13.92
N ILE A 21 -15.41 -0.51 15.09
CA ILE A 21 -14.73 -0.51 16.39
C ILE A 21 -13.82 -1.74 16.47
N TYR A 22 -14.24 -2.91 15.96
CA TYR A 22 -13.41 -4.11 16.00
C TYR A 22 -12.25 -4.03 15.00
N GLU A 23 -11.03 -4.33 15.48
CA GLU A 23 -9.79 -4.16 14.70
C GLU A 23 -9.78 -4.99 13.41
N ASP A 24 -10.34 -6.19 13.44
CA ASP A 24 -10.43 -7.09 12.29
C ASP A 24 -11.39 -6.57 11.20
N VAL A 25 -12.55 -6.03 11.59
CA VAL A 25 -13.51 -5.43 10.65
C VAL A 25 -12.88 -4.22 9.97
N ARG A 26 -12.17 -3.38 10.75
CA ARG A 26 -11.44 -2.23 10.23
C ARG A 26 -10.35 -2.64 9.23
N LYS A 27 -9.49 -3.60 9.59
CA LYS A 27 -8.40 -4.05 8.70
C LYS A 27 -8.94 -4.70 7.43
N ALA A 28 -9.99 -5.52 7.53
CA ALA A 28 -10.66 -6.08 6.35
C ALA A 28 -11.24 -4.97 5.45
N THR A 29 -11.84 -3.94 6.05
CA THR A 29 -12.36 -2.78 5.32
C THR A 29 -11.26 -1.99 4.61
N LEU A 30 -10.14 -1.76 5.28
CA LEU A 30 -8.97 -1.11 4.68
C LEU A 30 -8.41 -1.95 3.52
N ILE A 31 -8.25 -3.27 3.70
CA ILE A 31 -7.78 -4.17 2.64
C ILE A 31 -8.70 -4.10 1.41
N ASN A 32 -10.02 -4.17 1.61
CA ASN A 32 -10.98 -4.10 0.51
C ASN A 32 -10.97 -2.72 -0.18
N LEU A 33 -10.81 -1.63 0.57
CA LEU A 33 -10.72 -0.29 0.02
C LEU A 33 -9.45 -0.13 -0.82
N PHE A 34 -8.30 -0.56 -0.30
CA PHE A 34 -7.04 -0.58 -1.03
C PHE A 34 -7.11 -1.46 -2.26
N ALA A 35 -7.77 -2.61 -2.19
CA ALA A 35 -7.96 -3.48 -3.34
C ALA A 35 -8.84 -2.83 -4.41
N LEU A 36 -9.93 -2.18 -4.02
CA LEU A 36 -10.81 -1.48 -4.95
C LEU A 36 -10.07 -0.36 -5.68
N CYS A 37 -9.40 0.51 -4.93
CA CYS A 37 -8.60 1.60 -5.50
C CYS A 37 -7.45 1.06 -6.35
N GLY A 38 -6.72 0.06 -5.82
CA GLY A 38 -5.58 -0.56 -6.49
C GLY A 38 -5.97 -1.20 -7.82
N ILE A 39 -7.06 -1.98 -7.86
CA ILE A 39 -7.57 -2.58 -9.10
C ILE A 39 -7.95 -1.48 -10.11
N ALA A 40 -8.69 -0.45 -9.68
CA ALA A 40 -9.11 0.64 -10.56
C ALA A 40 -7.91 1.37 -11.20
N TYR A 41 -6.91 1.74 -10.39
CA TYR A 41 -5.72 2.42 -10.89
C TYR A 41 -4.82 1.51 -11.74
N LEU A 42 -4.61 0.25 -11.33
CA LEU A 42 -3.81 -0.70 -12.10
C LEU A 42 -4.45 -1.03 -13.46
N LEU A 43 -5.79 -1.09 -13.54
CA LEU A 43 -6.49 -1.28 -14.81
C LEU A 43 -6.29 -0.06 -15.72
N PHE A 44 -6.44 1.14 -15.17
CA PHE A 44 -6.17 2.38 -15.89
C PHE A 44 -4.73 2.41 -16.44
N TYR A 45 -3.73 2.05 -15.62
CA TYR A 45 -2.35 2.02 -16.07
C TYR A 45 -2.04 0.88 -17.03
N SER A 46 -2.63 -0.30 -16.84
CA SER A 46 -2.48 -1.40 -17.77
C SER A 46 -2.94 -0.99 -19.17
N HIS A 47 -4.12 -0.37 -19.27
CA HIS A 47 -4.63 0.14 -20.53
C HIS A 47 -3.72 1.24 -21.12
N ARG A 48 -3.29 2.20 -20.29
CA ARG A 48 -2.37 3.27 -20.71
C ARG A 48 -1.05 2.71 -21.26
N MET A 49 -0.44 1.74 -20.58
CA MET A 49 0.83 1.14 -21.02
C MET A 49 0.70 0.36 -22.32
N TRP A 50 -0.47 -0.26 -22.54
CA TRP A 50 -0.78 -0.89 -23.82
C TRP A 50 -0.82 0.14 -24.96
N MET A 51 -1.48 1.28 -24.75
CA MET A 51 -1.53 2.37 -25.74
C MET A 51 -0.16 3.00 -26.01
N LEU A 52 0.74 3.00 -25.01
CA LEU A 52 2.09 3.54 -25.12
C LEU A 52 3.11 2.54 -25.68
N GLY A 53 2.67 1.34 -26.10
CA GLY A 53 3.54 0.34 -26.72
C GLY A 53 4.41 -0.45 -25.75
N ASP A 54 4.10 -0.44 -24.45
CA ASP A 54 4.79 -1.23 -23.42
C ASP A 54 3.88 -2.35 -22.87
N PRO A 55 3.61 -3.40 -23.66
CA PRO A 55 2.73 -4.49 -23.24
C PRO A 55 3.33 -5.27 -22.06
N LYS A 56 4.66 -5.28 -21.91
CA LYS A 56 5.33 -5.96 -20.79
C LYS A 56 4.92 -5.34 -19.45
N LEU A 57 4.95 -4.01 -19.34
CA LEU A 57 4.51 -3.32 -18.11
C LEU A 57 3.01 -3.48 -17.88
N SER A 58 2.21 -3.46 -18.96
CA SER A 58 0.78 -3.72 -18.89
C SER A 58 0.47 -5.11 -18.29
N LEU A 59 1.18 -6.15 -18.73
CA LEU A 59 1.02 -7.51 -18.21
C LEU A 59 1.40 -7.63 -16.73
N ILE A 60 2.43 -6.89 -16.28
CA ILE A 60 2.80 -6.83 -14.85
C ILE A 60 1.65 -6.24 -14.03
N TYR A 61 1.00 -5.18 -14.49
CA TYR A 61 -0.15 -4.61 -13.79
C TYR A 61 -1.35 -5.56 -13.76
N ILE A 62 -1.63 -6.27 -14.85
CA ILE A 62 -2.67 -7.31 -14.89
C ILE A 62 -2.35 -8.44 -13.90
N TYR A 63 -1.09 -8.86 -13.81
CA TYR A 63 -0.66 -9.84 -12.82
C TYR A 63 -0.89 -9.35 -11.39
N CYS A 64 -0.54 -8.10 -11.07
CA CYS A 64 -0.81 -7.50 -9.77
C CYS A 64 -2.32 -7.47 -9.45
N ILE A 65 -3.17 -7.14 -10.43
CA ILE A 65 -4.63 -7.19 -10.30
C ILE A 65 -5.10 -8.62 -9.97
N ALA A 66 -4.60 -9.62 -10.68
CA ALA A 66 -4.94 -11.02 -10.43
C ALA A 66 -4.56 -11.44 -9.00
N VAL A 67 -3.36 -11.07 -8.53
CA VAL A 67 -2.92 -11.32 -7.14
C VAL A 67 -3.85 -10.63 -6.14
N ILE A 68 -4.22 -9.36 -6.36
CA ILE A 68 -5.15 -8.64 -5.47
C ILE A 68 -6.50 -9.37 -5.42
N ILE A 69 -7.07 -9.76 -6.57
CA ILE A 69 -8.36 -10.47 -6.64
C ILE A 69 -8.27 -11.80 -5.88
N LEU A 70 -7.22 -12.60 -6.11
CA LEU A 70 -7.00 -13.86 -5.40
C LEU A 70 -6.91 -13.65 -3.89
N MET A 71 -6.21 -12.60 -3.43
CA MET A 71 -6.15 -12.25 -2.02
C MET A 71 -7.50 -11.80 -1.46
N GLN A 72 -8.33 -11.10 -2.24
CA GLN A 72 -9.69 -10.75 -1.81
C GLN A 72 -10.60 -11.99 -1.70
N ILE A 73 -10.47 -12.94 -2.62
CA ILE A 73 -11.18 -14.23 -2.54
C ILE A 73 -10.71 -15.00 -1.29
N TYR A 74 -9.41 -15.10 -1.09
CA TYR A 74 -8.83 -15.77 0.08
C TYR A 74 -9.26 -15.13 1.40
N LEU A 75 -9.30 -13.80 1.46
CA LEU A 75 -9.78 -13.06 2.63
C LEU A 75 -11.22 -13.42 2.98
N ARG A 76 -12.10 -13.56 1.98
CA ARG A 76 -13.51 -13.93 2.20
C ARG A 76 -13.67 -15.39 2.62
N LEU A 77 -12.86 -16.30 2.08
CA LEU A 77 -12.94 -17.74 2.38
C LEU A 77 -12.31 -18.11 3.72
N ARG A 78 -11.13 -17.57 4.03
CA ARG A 78 -10.31 -17.99 5.17
C ARG A 78 -10.26 -16.97 6.31
N ARG A 79 -10.64 -15.72 6.06
CA ARG A 79 -10.65 -14.60 7.03
C ARG A 79 -9.31 -14.36 7.76
N ARG A 80 -8.20 -14.81 7.16
CA ARG A 80 -6.84 -14.61 7.71
C ARG A 80 -6.28 -13.25 7.29
N ILE A 81 -6.73 -12.20 7.98
CA ILE A 81 -6.39 -10.80 7.69
C ILE A 81 -4.88 -10.54 7.72
N GLN A 82 -4.18 -11.05 8.74
CA GLN A 82 -2.74 -10.84 8.89
C GLN A 82 -1.96 -11.42 7.70
N PHE A 83 -2.27 -12.65 7.31
CA PHE A 83 -1.63 -13.31 6.17
C PHE A 83 -1.83 -12.51 4.88
N VAL A 84 -3.07 -12.13 4.58
CA VAL A 84 -3.39 -11.31 3.39
C VAL A 84 -2.64 -9.97 3.43
N SER A 85 -2.56 -9.35 4.60
CA SER A 85 -1.86 -8.07 4.77
C SER A 85 -0.37 -8.18 4.46
N HIS A 86 0.28 -9.25 4.91
CA HIS A 86 1.70 -9.50 4.63
C HIS A 86 1.95 -9.74 3.15
N ILE A 87 1.14 -10.58 2.50
CA ILE A 87 1.29 -10.87 1.06
C ILE A 87 1.13 -9.60 0.23
N LEU A 88 0.12 -8.78 0.52
CA LEU A 88 -0.09 -7.52 -0.19
C LEU A 88 1.04 -6.51 0.07
N ALA A 89 1.56 -6.43 1.30
CA ALA A 89 2.70 -5.55 1.61
C ALA A 89 3.99 -6.00 0.91
N ILE A 90 4.27 -7.30 0.88
CA ILE A 90 5.42 -7.84 0.13
C ILE A 90 5.25 -7.55 -1.37
N GLY A 91 4.06 -7.80 -1.92
CA GLY A 91 3.78 -7.52 -3.33
C GLY A 91 3.98 -6.04 -3.69
N LEU A 92 3.55 -5.13 -2.80
CA LEU A 92 3.74 -3.69 -3.00
C LEU A 92 5.22 -3.28 -2.90
N ILE A 93 5.98 -3.80 -1.93
CA ILE A 93 7.45 -3.60 -1.88
C ILE A 93 8.10 -4.07 -3.18
N SER A 94 7.76 -5.27 -3.65
CA SER A 94 8.35 -5.82 -4.87
C SER A 94 8.05 -4.94 -6.09
N LEU A 95 6.83 -4.41 -6.19
CA LEU A 95 6.43 -3.50 -7.25
C LEU A 95 7.16 -2.15 -7.15
N GLU A 96 7.34 -1.63 -5.94
CA GLU A 96 8.06 -0.39 -5.68
C GLU A 96 9.55 -0.53 -5.99
N LEU A 97 10.20 -1.60 -5.53
CA LEU A 97 11.59 -1.88 -5.91
C LEU A 97 11.71 -2.03 -7.43
N PHE A 98 10.80 -2.76 -8.07
CA PHE A 98 10.77 -2.86 -9.52
C PHE A 98 10.70 -1.49 -10.22
N PHE A 99 9.88 -0.56 -9.72
CA PHE A 99 9.83 0.81 -10.26
C PHE A 99 11.10 1.61 -9.98
N LEU A 100 11.75 1.40 -8.84
CA LEU A 100 13.04 2.03 -8.52
C LEU A 100 14.14 1.59 -9.47
N PHE A 101 14.17 0.31 -9.87
CA PHE A 101 15.11 -0.17 -10.89
C PHE A 101 14.73 0.27 -12.31
N ARG A 102 13.43 0.25 -12.65
CA ARG A 102 12.96 0.49 -14.02
C ARG A 102 12.90 1.99 -14.39
N ASN A 103 12.51 2.85 -13.45
CA ASN A 103 12.33 4.28 -13.71
C ASN A 103 13.57 5.12 -13.37
N GLY A 104 14.75 4.50 -13.40
CA GLY A 104 16.02 5.18 -13.14
C GLY A 104 16.56 5.98 -14.32
N SER A 105 16.03 5.90 -15.54
CA SER A 105 16.68 6.58 -16.65
C SER A 105 16.28 8.07 -16.75
N THR A 106 17.20 8.98 -16.42
CA THR A 106 17.17 10.38 -16.91
C THR A 106 17.55 10.52 -18.38
N ASP A 107 17.78 9.41 -19.12
CA ASP A 107 18.09 9.47 -20.55
C ASP A 107 16.88 10.01 -21.33
N LEU A 108 16.99 11.31 -21.64
CA LEU A 108 16.05 12.16 -22.38
C LEU A 108 15.78 11.68 -23.81
N LYS A 109 16.43 10.59 -24.25
CA LYS A 109 16.26 10.00 -25.58
C LYS A 109 15.03 9.09 -25.69
N LEU A 110 14.45 8.65 -24.58
CA LEU A 110 13.16 7.99 -24.58
C LEU A 110 12.07 9.06 -24.51
N THR A 111 11.19 9.10 -25.51
CA THR A 111 9.89 9.81 -25.50
C THR A 111 8.96 9.38 -24.34
N SER A 112 9.44 8.48 -23.48
CA SER A 112 8.83 7.98 -22.26
C SER A 112 9.15 8.80 -21.00
N TYR A 113 9.82 9.97 -21.10
CA TYR A 113 10.11 10.82 -19.93
C TYR A 113 8.83 11.31 -19.21
N TYR A 114 7.70 11.38 -19.93
CA TYR A 114 6.37 11.70 -19.39
C TYR A 114 5.53 10.45 -19.04
N VAL A 115 6.08 9.25 -19.22
CA VAL A 115 5.37 7.99 -19.02
C VAL A 115 5.64 7.49 -17.60
N PHE A 116 4.92 8.15 -16.70
CA PHE A 116 4.45 7.56 -15.45
C PHE A 116 5.52 7.23 -14.41
N PRO A 117 5.76 8.12 -13.42
CA PRO A 117 6.66 7.81 -12.34
C PRO A 117 5.94 6.84 -11.41
N GLY A 118 6.02 5.54 -11.73
CA GLY A 118 5.66 4.44 -10.84
C GLY A 118 6.29 4.63 -9.45
N ILE A 119 7.41 5.36 -9.40
CA ILE A 119 8.07 5.82 -8.18
C ILE A 119 7.15 6.63 -7.24
N TYR A 120 6.13 7.34 -7.73
CA TYR A 120 5.20 8.05 -6.85
C TYR A 120 4.32 7.11 -6.02
N TRP A 121 4.17 5.84 -6.44
CA TRP A 121 3.51 4.83 -5.62
C TRP A 121 4.27 4.52 -4.34
N TYR A 122 5.58 4.83 -4.26
CA TYR A 122 6.33 4.72 -2.99
C TYR A 122 5.64 5.45 -1.84
N TYR A 123 4.98 6.58 -2.11
CA TYR A 123 4.36 7.38 -1.06
C TYR A 123 3.10 6.77 -0.48
N ILE A 124 2.50 5.76 -1.13
CA ILE A 124 1.36 5.04 -0.55
C ILE A 124 1.78 3.90 0.38
N PHE A 125 3.04 3.46 0.30
CA PHE A 125 3.54 2.36 1.12
C PHE A 125 3.43 2.59 2.63
N PRO A 126 3.84 3.77 3.17
CA PRO A 126 3.80 3.94 4.61
C PRO A 126 2.40 3.86 5.23
N PRO A 127 1.37 4.57 4.73
CA PRO A 127 0.03 4.42 5.28
C PRO A 127 -0.52 3.02 5.04
N PHE A 128 -0.24 2.40 3.89
CA PHE A 128 -0.67 1.03 3.59
C PHE A 128 -0.16 0.03 4.64
N SER A 129 1.16 -0.05 4.79
CA SER A 129 1.81 -1.01 5.68
C SER A 129 1.49 -0.74 7.15
N ILE A 130 1.46 0.52 7.59
CA ILE A 130 1.18 0.87 8.99
C ILE A 130 -0.27 0.60 9.37
N PHE A 131 -1.24 0.96 8.52
CA PHE A 131 -2.65 0.78 8.88
C PHE A 131 -3.10 -0.68 8.78
N MET A 132 -2.49 -1.48 7.90
CA MET A 132 -2.83 -2.89 7.77
C MET A 132 -2.09 -3.80 8.75
N LEU A 133 -0.76 -3.66 8.85
CA LEU A 133 0.08 -4.53 9.68
C LEU A 133 0.27 -3.99 11.10
N GLY A 134 -0.17 -2.75 11.36
CA GLY A 134 0.04 -2.06 12.62
C GLY A 134 1.47 -1.51 12.74
N ARG A 135 1.71 -0.74 13.79
CA ARG A 135 2.98 0.01 13.98
C ARG A 135 4.23 -0.85 13.92
N LYS A 136 4.32 -1.91 14.73
CA LYS A 136 5.57 -2.69 14.84
C LYS A 136 5.97 -3.33 13.52
N VAL A 137 5.04 -4.07 12.92
CA VAL A 137 5.29 -4.81 11.69
C VAL A 137 5.35 -3.86 10.50
N GLY A 138 4.41 -2.92 10.38
CA GLY A 138 4.44 -1.91 9.32
C GLY A 138 5.73 -1.09 9.32
N SER A 139 6.22 -0.67 10.48
CA SER A 139 7.50 0.07 10.58
C SER A 139 8.69 -0.77 10.11
N PHE A 140 8.72 -2.07 10.42
CA PHE A 140 9.76 -2.96 9.91
C PHE A 140 9.80 -2.97 8.37
N TYR A 141 8.64 -3.09 7.72
CA TYR A 141 8.54 -3.05 6.26
C TYR A 141 8.99 -1.70 5.68
N ASN A 142 8.63 -0.57 6.31
CA ASN A 142 9.09 0.76 5.88
C ASN A 142 10.60 0.93 6.02
N ILE A 143 11.16 0.52 7.16
CA ILE A 143 12.60 0.59 7.40
C ILE A 143 13.36 -0.29 6.41
N ALA A 144 12.85 -1.49 6.13
CA ALA A 144 13.42 -2.37 5.12
C ALA A 144 13.42 -1.70 3.75
N LEU A 145 12.29 -1.14 3.31
CA LEU A 145 12.20 -0.46 2.02
C LEU A 145 13.12 0.77 1.96
N ILE A 146 13.14 1.62 2.99
CA ILE A 146 14.07 2.77 3.08
C ILE A 146 15.52 2.27 2.97
N GLY A 147 15.87 1.21 3.71
CA GLY A 147 17.22 0.63 3.70
C GLY A 147 17.62 0.16 2.31
N PHE A 148 16.74 -0.57 1.62
CA PHE A 148 16.96 -0.98 0.23
C PHE A 148 17.07 0.22 -0.73
N THR A 149 16.24 1.25 -0.58
CA THR A 149 16.30 2.45 -1.41
C THR A 149 17.60 3.22 -1.21
N ILE A 150 18.06 3.40 0.04
CA ILE A 150 19.35 4.05 0.33
C ILE A 150 20.50 3.23 -0.23
N PHE A 151 20.48 1.91 -0.03
CA PHE A 151 21.47 1.01 -0.59
C PHE A 151 21.53 1.15 -2.12
N PHE A 152 20.37 1.09 -2.79
CA PHE A 152 20.28 1.28 -4.24
C PHE A 152 20.82 2.64 -4.69
N PHE A 153 20.49 3.73 -3.99
CA PHE A 153 21.02 5.06 -4.31
C PHE A 153 22.52 5.20 -4.09
N SER A 154 23.11 4.41 -3.19
CA SER A 154 24.55 4.36 -2.96
C SER A 154 25.29 3.59 -4.08
N THR A 155 24.66 2.54 -4.61
CA THR A 155 25.22 1.76 -5.74
C THR A 155 25.02 2.45 -7.09
N ASP A 156 23.95 3.25 -7.23
CA ASP A 156 23.65 4.07 -8.42
C ASP A 156 24.77 5.10 -8.74
N TYR A 157 25.65 5.40 -7.77
CA TYR A 157 26.85 6.20 -8.03
C TYR A 157 27.79 5.54 -9.06
N PHE A 158 27.75 4.21 -9.20
CA PHE A 158 28.67 3.45 -10.05
C PHE A 158 28.16 3.19 -11.48
N ASP A 159 26.84 3.27 -11.73
CA ASP A 159 26.20 2.73 -12.94
C ASP A 159 25.48 3.75 -13.84
N GLY A 160 25.65 5.06 -13.59
CA GLY A 160 25.23 6.09 -14.55
C GLY A 160 24.32 7.22 -14.04
N HIS A 161 24.25 7.46 -12.72
CA HIS A 161 23.47 8.56 -12.12
C HIS A 161 22.01 8.57 -12.56
N LEU A 162 21.31 7.46 -12.33
CA LEU A 162 19.90 7.31 -12.68
C LEU A 162 19.00 8.37 -12.01
N TYR A 163 19.38 8.79 -10.80
CA TYR A 163 18.62 9.80 -10.06
C TYR A 163 19.52 10.97 -9.67
N ASP A 164 19.04 12.19 -9.92
CA ASP A 164 19.70 13.38 -9.42
C ASP A 164 19.63 13.45 -7.88
N ARG A 165 20.53 14.25 -7.29
CA ARG A 165 20.63 14.37 -5.83
C ARG A 165 19.36 14.95 -5.22
N GLU A 166 18.74 15.92 -5.90
CA GLU A 166 17.53 16.61 -5.42
C GLU A 166 16.33 15.66 -5.34
N PHE A 167 16.18 14.78 -6.32
CA PHE A 167 15.17 13.73 -6.35
C PHE A 167 15.37 12.74 -5.22
N LYS A 168 16.61 12.27 -4.99
CA LYS A 168 16.94 11.35 -3.89
C LYS A 168 16.55 11.97 -2.54
N VAL A 169 16.94 13.23 -2.31
CA VAL A 169 16.62 13.97 -1.07
C VAL A 169 15.11 14.16 -0.94
N ARG A 170 14.42 14.56 -2.01
CA ARG A 170 12.97 14.79 -2.00
C ARG A 170 12.19 13.50 -1.74
N LEU A 171 12.53 12.40 -2.42
CA LEU A 171 11.89 11.11 -2.25
C LEU A 171 11.99 10.65 -0.80
N LEU A 172 13.20 10.65 -0.23
CA LEU A 172 13.44 10.19 1.15
C LEU A 172 12.79 11.10 2.19
N SER A 173 12.84 12.43 2.01
CA SER A 173 12.24 13.39 2.94
C SER A 173 10.71 13.31 2.96
N VAL A 174 10.06 13.29 1.79
CA VAL A 174 8.60 13.17 1.69
C VAL A 174 8.14 11.81 2.19
N TYR A 175 8.82 10.73 1.80
CA TYR A 175 8.51 9.38 2.29
C TYR A 175 8.61 9.30 3.81
N SER A 176 9.70 9.82 4.39
CA SER A 176 9.91 9.82 5.84
C SER A 176 8.83 10.63 6.58
N ALA A 177 8.42 11.77 6.04
CA ALA A 177 7.33 12.56 6.59
C ALA A 177 6.00 11.77 6.59
N ILE A 178 5.63 11.15 5.46
CA ILE A 178 4.41 10.35 5.35
C ILE A 178 4.46 9.14 6.29
N PHE A 179 5.62 8.49 6.40
CA PHE A 179 5.83 7.38 7.33
C PHE A 179 5.65 7.82 8.78
N PHE A 180 6.26 8.93 9.17
CA PHE A 180 6.13 9.48 10.51
C PHE A 180 4.68 9.82 10.85
N PHE A 181 3.97 10.52 9.95
CA PHE A 181 2.55 10.83 10.16
C PHE A 181 1.70 9.56 10.26
N SER A 182 1.89 8.60 9.35
CA SER A 182 1.16 7.32 9.39
C SER A 182 1.37 6.57 10.70
N PHE A 183 2.62 6.53 11.18
CA PHE A 183 2.98 5.94 12.46
C PHE A 183 2.29 6.67 13.63
N PHE A 184 2.31 8.00 13.63
CA PHE A 184 1.69 8.81 14.68
C PHE A 184 0.17 8.65 14.69
N PHE A 185 -0.49 8.69 13.54
CA PHE A 185 -1.93 8.47 13.41
C PHE A 185 -2.35 7.10 13.98
N GLU A 186 -1.64 6.03 13.60
CA GLU A 186 -1.95 4.70 14.14
C GLU A 186 -1.61 4.58 15.64
N SER A 187 -0.65 5.37 16.13
CA SER A 187 -0.31 5.46 17.56
C SER A 187 -1.44 6.07 18.37
N VAL A 188 -1.89 7.26 17.98
CA VAL A 188 -3.01 7.97 18.61
C VAL A 188 -4.26 7.09 18.57
N ARG A 189 -4.56 6.48 17.42
CA ARG A 189 -5.71 5.58 17.28
C ARG A 189 -5.67 4.42 18.28
N LYS A 190 -4.52 3.74 18.43
CA LYS A 190 -4.42 2.60 19.35
C LYS A 190 -4.65 3.01 20.81
N ILE A 191 -4.16 4.19 21.21
CA ILE A 191 -4.37 4.76 22.54
C ILE A 191 -5.85 5.06 22.75
N THR A 192 -6.47 5.80 21.82
CA THR A 192 -7.89 6.16 21.86
C THR A 192 -8.78 4.92 21.92
N PHE A 193 -8.47 3.90 21.12
CA PHE A 193 -9.20 2.63 21.12
C PHE A 193 -9.14 1.93 22.48
N SER A 194 -7.94 1.83 23.08
CA SER A 194 -7.77 1.23 24.40
C SER A 194 -8.50 2.01 25.50
N ALA A 195 -8.54 3.34 25.41
CA ALA A 195 -9.28 4.19 26.35
C ALA A 195 -10.80 3.96 26.26
N PHE A 196 -11.35 3.84 25.05
CA PHE A 196 -12.76 3.49 24.85
C PHE A 196 -13.10 2.10 25.39
N GLU A 197 -12.27 1.09 25.10
CA GLU A 197 -12.47 -0.28 25.56
C GLU A 197 -12.48 -0.37 27.09
N LYS A 198 -11.53 0.31 27.75
CA LYS A 198 -11.50 0.45 29.22
C LYS A 198 -12.78 1.10 29.76
N THR A 199 -13.27 2.15 29.11
CA THR A 199 -14.48 2.86 29.56
C THR A 199 -15.74 2.01 29.42
N TYR A 200 -15.86 1.25 28.33
CA TYR A 200 -16.98 0.32 28.12
C TYR A 200 -16.96 -0.85 29.09
N SER A 201 -15.79 -1.46 29.34
CA SER A 201 -15.67 -2.55 30.32
C SER A 201 -16.06 -2.12 31.74
N LYS A 202 -15.72 -0.89 32.13
CA LYS A 202 -16.07 -0.31 33.44
C LYS A 202 -17.58 -0.07 33.61
N LYS A 203 -18.32 0.20 32.53
CA LYS A 203 -19.78 0.41 32.57
C LYS A 203 -20.61 -0.87 32.65
N ILE A 204 -20.03 -2.03 32.31
CA ILE A 204 -20.72 -3.34 32.35
C ILE A 204 -20.60 -3.98 33.75
N GLN A 205 -19.69 -3.49 34.61
CA GLN A 205 -19.48 -3.98 35.98
C GLN A 205 -20.37 -3.31 37.03
N TYR A 206 -21.26 -2.39 36.64
CA TYR A 206 -22.28 -1.78 37.48
C TYR A 206 -23.67 -2.09 36.91
#